data_AF-A0A644XPP6-F1
#
_entry.id   AF-A0A644XPP6-F1
#
_cell.length_a   1.000
_cell.length_b   1.000
_cell.length_c   1.000
_cell.angle_alpha   90.00
_cell.angle_beta   90.00
_cell.angle_gamma   90.00
#
_symmetry.space_group_name_H-M   'P 1'
#
loop_
_entity.id
_entity.type
_entity.pdbx_description
1 polymer ?
#
loop_
_entity_poly.entity_id
_entity_poly.type
_entity_poly.pdbx_seq_one_letter_code
_entity_poly.pdbx_strand_id
1 'polypeptide(L)' 'MLLNHAMSKLNSQKPITVQTFAYTVLAGIGARKLYIKFGFKEVEQAGLNPAGIPTVILERAPV' A
#
# COMPACT_ATOMS: atom_id res chain seq x y z
N MET A 1 14.80 -7.68 -0.21
CA MET A 1 13.79 -6.60 -0.40
C MET A 1 13.17 -6.27 0.95
N LEU A 2 13.05 -4.98 1.30
CA LEU A 2 12.52 -4.53 2.61
C LEU A 2 11.08 -4.98 2.88
N LEU A 3 10.21 -4.97 1.85
CA LEU A 3 8.81 -5.37 2.01
C LEU A 3 8.66 -6.84 2.44
N ASN A 4 9.42 -7.76 1.85
CA ASN A 4 9.46 -9.17 2.29
C ASN A 4 9.85 -9.28 3.76
N HIS A 5 10.88 -8.54 4.18
CA HIS A 5 11.33 -8.55 5.57
C HIS A 5 10.25 -8.02 6.51
N ALA A 6 9.60 -6.90 6.18
CA ALA A 6 8.50 -6.34 6.96
C ALA A 6 7.34 -7.34 7.09
N MET A 7 6.93 -7.99 6.00
CA MET A 7 5.86 -8.99 6.01
C MET A 7 6.21 -10.23 6.85
N SER A 8 7.49 -10.55 7.04
CA SER A 8 7.92 -11.63 7.94
C SER A 8 7.92 -11.26 9.43
N LYS A 9 7.79 -9.96 9.75
CA LYS A 9 7.86 -9.43 11.11
C LYS A 9 6.52 -8.91 11.63
N LEU A 10 5.66 -8.43 10.73
CA LEU A 10 4.32 -7.96 11.08
C LEU A 10 3.39 -9.13 11.41
N ASN A 11 2.42 -8.87 12.28
CA ASN A 11 1.43 -9.88 12.67
C ASN A 11 0.45 -10.14 11.51
N SER A 12 0.54 -11.32 10.91
CA SER A 12 -0.33 -11.75 9.80
C SER A 12 -1.79 -11.95 10.18
N GLN A 13 -2.13 -12.04 11.47
CA GLN A 13 -3.51 -12.18 11.94
C GLN A 13 -4.23 -10.84 12.09
N LYS A 14 -3.54 -9.72 11.81
CA LYS A 14 -4.13 -8.38 11.83
C LYS A 14 -4.09 -7.77 10.43
N PRO A 15 -5.04 -6.90 10.08
CA PRO A 15 -4.96 -6.11 8.86
C PRO A 15 -3.66 -5.29 8.84
N ILE A 16 -3.02 -5.23 7.67
CA ILE A 16 -1.84 -4.40 7.44
C ILE A 16 -2.22 -3.36 6.40
N THR A 17 -2.05 -2.09 6.75
CA THR A 17 -2.35 -0.97 5.84
C THR A 17 -1.08 -0.28 5.36
N VAL A 18 -1.14 0.26 4.15
CA VAL A 18 -0.12 1.15 3.59
C VAL A 18 -0.82 2.32 2.92
N GLN A 19 -0.30 3.52 3.11
CA GLN A 19 -0.66 4.67 2.29
C GLN A 19 0.32 4.77 1.12
N THR A 20 -0.19 4.82 -0.11
CA THR A 20 0.63 4.92 -1.33
C THR A 20 -0.04 5.83 -2.36
N PHE A 21 0.61 6.03 -3.50
CA PHE A 21 0.07 6.84 -4.59
C PHE A 21 -1.24 6.30 -5.15
N ALA A 22 -2.16 7.22 -5.47
CA ALA A 22 -3.37 6.91 -6.20
C ALA A 22 -3.06 6.38 -7.61
N TYR A 23 -3.99 5.63 -8.20
CA TYR A 23 -3.79 5.02 -9.53
C TYR A 23 -3.53 6.04 -10.65
N THR A 24 -3.93 7.30 -10.45
CA THR A 24 -3.74 8.42 -11.37
C THR A 24 -2.29 8.93 -11.42
N VAL A 25 -1.44 8.53 -10.46
CA VAL A 25 -0.04 8.98 -10.37
C VAL A 25 0.87 7.98 -11.09
N LEU A 26 1.27 8.30 -12.31
CA LEU A 26 2.08 7.40 -13.17
C LEU A 26 3.39 6.95 -12.52
N ALA A 27 4.10 7.86 -11.85
CA ALA A 27 5.33 7.56 -11.13
C ALA A 27 5.14 6.55 -9.97
N GLY A 28 3.91 6.44 -9.45
CA GLY A 28 3.55 5.55 -8.35
C GLY A 28 3.19 4.12 -8.76
N ILE A 29 3.05 3.84 -10.07
CA ILE A 29 2.59 2.53 -10.57
C ILE A 29 3.50 1.39 -10.08
N GLY A 30 4.83 1.61 -10.03
CA GLY A 30 5.78 0.60 -9.56
C GLY A 30 5.53 0.18 -8.11
N ALA A 31 5.39 1.17 -7.21
CA ALA A 31 5.09 0.92 -5.81
C ALA A 31 3.72 0.24 -5.62
N ARG A 32 2.70 0.70 -6.37
CA ARG A 32 1.36 0.11 -6.31
C ARG A 32 1.36 -1.36 -6.75
N LYS A 33 2.00 -1.68 -7.87
CA LYS A 33 2.14 -3.08 -8.35
C LYS A 33 2.86 -3.95 -7.32
N LEU A 34 3.87 -3.39 -6.64
CA LEU A 34 4.57 -4.10 -5.58
C LEU A 34 3.63 -4.48 -4.44
N TYR A 35 2.86 -3.55 -3.88
CA TYR A 35 1.90 -3.87 -2.82
C TYR A 35 0.82 -4.86 -3.27
N ILE A 36 0.26 -4.68 -4.48
CA ILE A 36 -0.74 -5.60 -5.04
C ILE A 36 -0.20 -7.04 -5.13
N LYS A 37 1.07 -7.22 -5.52
CA LYS A 37 1.72 -8.54 -5.56
C LYS A 37 1.79 -9.21 -4.17
N PHE A 38 1.79 -8.43 -3.09
CA PHE A 38 1.76 -8.93 -1.71
C PHE A 38 0.33 -9.14 -1.17
N GLY A 39 -0.70 -8.94 -2.00
CA GLY A 39 -2.10 -9.17 -1.64
C GLY A 39 -2.81 -7.96 -1.04
N PHE A 40 -2.19 -6.77 -1.13
CA PHE A 40 -2.84 -5.53 -0.72
C PHE A 40 -3.90 -5.10 -1.76
N LYS A 41 -5.01 -4.54 -1.29
CA LYS A 41 -6.14 -4.03 -2.09
C LYS A 41 -6.50 -2.62 -1.65
N GLU A 42 -6.93 -1.78 -2.57
CA GLU A 42 -7.39 -0.43 -2.23
C GLU A 42 -8.68 -0.49 -1.44
N VAL A 43 -8.75 0.27 -0.35
CA VAL A 43 -9.92 0.35 0.52
C VAL A 43 -10.44 1.77 0.69
N GLU A 44 -9.59 2.78 0.48
CA GLU A 44 -9.91 4.17 0.81
C GLU A 44 -9.07 5.17 0.00
N GLN A 45 -9.66 6.33 -0.32
CA GLN A 45 -8.90 7.51 -0.76
C GLN A 45 -8.30 8.22 0.46
N ALA A 46 -7.00 8.50 0.44
CA ALA A 46 -6.26 9.05 1.58
C ALA A 46 -5.89 10.54 1.41
N GLY A 47 -6.52 11.22 0.44
CA GLY A 47 -6.26 12.63 0.15
C GLY A 47 -4.87 12.89 -0.41
N LEU A 48 -4.39 14.12 -0.24
CA LEU A 48 -3.09 14.56 -0.72
C LEU A 48 -1.99 14.31 0.32
N ASN A 49 -0.83 13.86 -0.12
CA ASN A 49 0.38 13.90 0.70
C ASN A 49 0.89 15.37 0.84
N PRO A 50 1.91 15.65 1.67
CA PRO A 50 2.44 17.01 1.85
C PRO A 50 2.95 17.70 0.57
N ALA A 51 3.23 16.95 -0.50
CA ALA A 51 3.64 17.48 -1.80
C ALA A 51 2.45 17.74 -2.75
N GLY A 52 1.21 17.58 -2.28
CA GLY A 52 0.01 17.76 -3.10
C GLY A 52 -0.29 16.60 -4.06
N ILE A 53 0.33 15.42 -3.85
CA ILE A 53 0.13 14.25 -4.71
C ILE A 53 -0.97 13.36 -4.11
N PRO A 54 -1.95 12.89 -4.91
CA PRO A 54 -3.04 12.06 -4.40
C PRO A 54 -2.57 10.68 -3.96
N THR A 55 -3.12 10.21 -2.84
CA THR A 55 -2.80 8.94 -2.19
C THR A 55 -4.05 8.14 -1.84
N VAL A 56 -3.85 6.85 -1.59
CA VAL A 56 -4.87 5.88 -1.20
C VAL A 56 -4.35 5.00 -0.07
N ILE A 57 -5.27 4.45 0.73
CA ILE A 57 -4.96 3.36 1.63
C ILE A 57 -5.17 2.04 0.89
N LEU A 58 -4.14 1.20 0.89
CA LEU A 58 -4.27 -0.21 0.58
C LEU A 58 -4.23 -1.02 1.87
N GLU A 59 -5.05 -2.07 1.95
CA GLU A 59 -5.08 -3.01 3.05
C GLU A 59 -4.79 -4.43 2.56
N ARG A 60 -4.04 -5.19 3.35
CA ARG A 60 -3.91 -6.63 3.23
C ARG A 60 -4.67 -7.29 4.38
N ALA A 61 -5.62 -8.15 4.02
CA ALA A 61 -6.40 -8.92 4.98
C ALA A 61 -5.50 -9.90 5.79
N PRO A 62 -5.97 -10.32 6.98
CA PRO A 62 -5.34 -11.40 7.73
C PRO A 62 -5.18 -12.68 6.91
N VAL A 63 -4.19 -13.51 7.25
CA VAL A 63 -3.90 -14.82 6.63
C VAL A 63 -4.07 -15.96 7.62
#